data_AF-A0A931SKM7-F1
#
_entry.id   AF-A0A931SKM7-F1
#
_cell.length_a   1.000
_cell.length_b   1.000
_cell.length_c   1.000
_cell.angle_alpha   90.00
_cell.angle_beta   90.00
_cell.angle_gamma   90.00
#
_symmetry.space_group_name_H-M   'P 1'
#
loop_
_entity.id
_entity.type
_entity.pdbx_description
1 polymer ?
#
loop_
_entity_poly.entity_id
_entity_poly.type
_entity_poly.pdbx_seq_one_letter_code
_entity_poly.pdbx_strand_id
1 'polypeptide(L)'
;MRPLLLSAALALLAGRLVWLYVIPAWNTIVTDFPNYYVSAWTVRHGESLTELYDPLWFERAKHRAGIEKPAALFNYFPPMNALVMWPLADLPPLGAKRAWTVLNAAALIAVIVLTTKASGLHWLVSACIALLAGDALGNNFTFGQFYIVLTLLMLSTVWMPARFPSLAGMALAAGAVTKIFPVFLLVVFAIRREYRALIWSAAAFAGLTIVGIFTMGWAPHSVYLTEVLGRTLRGEIQDPYNVHWNTLQALVRRAFVREEILNPTPMLDAPWLFFFLRPLIGLSITAATVYAIFRGRRPHVLLAYGATIAMISLVTPSQASYHQFLF
;
A
#
# COMPACT_ATOMS: atom_id res chain seq x y z
N MET A 1 -7.73 6.36 -37.38
CA MET A 1 -8.86 5.82 -36.57
C MET A 1 -8.42 5.33 -35.18
N ARG A 2 -7.42 4.44 -35.04
CA ARG A 2 -6.94 3.94 -33.74
C ARG A 2 -6.49 5.02 -32.71
N PRO A 3 -5.73 6.08 -33.06
CA PRO A 3 -5.31 7.09 -32.07
C PRO A 3 -6.45 8.01 -31.61
N LEU A 4 -7.44 8.26 -32.48
CA LEU A 4 -8.66 9.02 -32.14
C LEU A 4 -9.49 8.27 -31.10
N LEU A 5 -9.69 6.97 -31.27
CA LEU A 5 -10.40 6.14 -30.29
C LEU A 5 -9.68 6.09 -28.94
N LEU A 6 -8.36 5.93 -28.93
CA LEU A 6 -7.57 5.95 -27.69
C LEU A 6 -7.62 7.32 -27.01
N SER A 7 -7.59 8.41 -27.77
CA SER A 7 -7.68 9.77 -27.21
C SER A 7 -9.07 10.04 -26.63
N ALA A 8 -10.13 9.60 -27.31
CA ALA A 8 -11.51 9.70 -26.81
C ALA A 8 -11.71 8.87 -25.53
N ALA A 9 -11.20 7.63 -25.50
CA ALA A 9 -11.21 6.79 -24.32
C ALA A 9 -10.45 7.42 -23.16
N LEU A 10 -9.25 7.97 -23.42
CA LEU A 10 -8.47 8.69 -22.43
C LEU A 10 -9.23 9.88 -21.86
N ALA A 11 -9.83 10.72 -22.72
CA ALA A 11 -10.62 11.87 -22.28
C ALA A 11 -11.81 11.46 -21.41
N LEU A 12 -12.53 10.39 -21.78
CA LEU A 12 -13.64 9.86 -21.00
C LEU A 12 -13.19 9.34 -19.63
N LEU A 13 -12.14 8.52 -19.60
CA LEU A 13 -11.62 7.92 -18.36
C LEU A 13 -11.00 8.97 -17.43
N ALA A 14 -10.25 9.93 -17.97
CA ALA A 14 -9.68 11.03 -17.22
C ALA A 14 -10.78 11.98 -16.70
N GLY A 15 -11.77 12.30 -17.53
CA GLY A 15 -12.94 13.09 -17.13
C GLY A 15 -13.72 12.42 -16.00
N ARG A 16 -13.93 11.10 -16.07
CA ARG A 16 -14.53 10.30 -15.00
C ARG A 16 -13.72 10.40 -13.70
N LEU A 17 -12.40 10.16 -13.76
CA LEU A 17 -11.52 10.23 -12.59
C LEU A 17 -11.59 11.62 -11.92
N VAL A 18 -11.51 12.68 -12.73
CA VAL A 18 -11.54 14.05 -12.23
C VAL A 18 -12.89 14.36 -11.59
N TRP A 19 -13.98 14.11 -12.30
CA TRP A 19 -15.33 14.46 -11.86
C TRP A 19 -15.76 13.69 -10.61
N LEU A 20 -15.56 12.37 -10.59
CA LEU A 20 -16.07 11.51 -9.52
C LEU A 20 -15.13 11.40 -8.32
N TYR A 21 -13.84 11.71 -8.47
CA TYR A 21 -12.87 11.44 -7.39
C TYR A 21 -11.98 12.63 -7.07
N VAL A 22 -11.36 13.28 -8.06
CA VAL A 22 -10.43 14.39 -7.78
C VAL A 22 -11.18 15.62 -7.26
N ILE A 23 -12.33 15.98 -7.84
CA ILE A 23 -13.14 17.11 -7.37
C ILE A 23 -13.66 16.85 -5.94
N PRO A 24 -14.22 15.67 -5.60
CA PRO A 24 -14.54 15.35 -4.21
C PRO A 24 -13.33 15.38 -3.28
N ALA A 25 -12.20 14.75 -3.67
CA ALA A 25 -10.96 14.75 -2.90
C ALA A 25 -10.43 16.16 -2.59
N TRP A 26 -10.74 17.14 -3.44
CA TRP A 26 -10.34 18.53 -3.28
C TRP A 26 -11.15 19.29 -2.23
N ASN A 27 -12.36 18.83 -1.96
CA ASN A 27 -13.36 19.57 -1.18
C ASN A 27 -13.72 18.89 0.14
N THR A 28 -13.45 17.59 0.27
CA THR A 28 -13.83 16.83 1.47
C THR A 28 -12.68 15.99 2.02
N ILE A 29 -12.74 15.76 3.33
CA ILE A 29 -11.89 14.81 4.03
C ILE A 29 -12.75 13.61 4.39
N VAL A 30 -12.36 12.45 3.92
CA VAL A 30 -13.03 11.18 4.18
C VAL A 30 -12.02 10.07 4.44
N THR A 31 -12.42 9.09 5.24
CA THR A 31 -11.71 7.82 5.52
C THR A 31 -10.23 7.96 5.88
N ASP A 32 -9.29 7.63 4.98
CA ASP A 32 -7.91 7.30 5.34
C ASP A 32 -6.99 8.50 5.53
N PHE A 33 -7.27 9.63 4.90
CA PHE A 33 -6.41 10.82 4.98
C PHE A 33 -6.11 11.24 6.43
N PRO A 34 -7.11 11.33 7.34
CA PRO A 34 -6.88 11.57 8.75
C PRO A 34 -5.84 10.63 9.40
N ASN A 35 -5.80 9.34 9.03
CA ASN A 35 -4.87 8.38 9.63
C ASN A 35 -3.40 8.78 9.39
N TYR A 36 -3.10 9.27 8.18
CA TYR A 36 -1.78 9.76 7.80
C TYR A 36 -1.50 11.16 8.31
N TYR A 37 -2.48 12.07 8.19
CA TYR A 37 -2.29 13.48 8.54
C TYR A 37 -2.16 13.69 10.05
N VAL A 38 -3.00 13.05 10.87
CA VAL A 38 -2.99 13.24 12.33
C VAL A 38 -1.71 12.70 12.95
N SER A 39 -1.24 11.54 12.49
CA SER A 39 0.02 10.96 12.94
C SER A 39 1.21 11.85 12.54
N ALA A 40 1.21 12.38 11.32
CA ALA A 40 2.21 13.36 10.86
C ALA A 40 2.18 14.68 11.62
N TRP A 41 1.00 15.21 11.88
CA TRP A 41 0.78 16.41 12.68
C TRP A 41 1.32 16.24 14.11
N THR A 42 1.05 15.09 14.72
CA THR A 42 1.55 14.77 16.07
C THR A 42 3.08 14.78 16.10
N VAL A 43 3.73 14.11 15.14
CA VAL A 43 5.20 14.14 15.03
C VAL A 43 5.71 15.58 14.84
N ARG A 44 5.07 16.33 13.94
CA ARG A 44 5.48 17.70 13.59
C ARG A 44 5.41 18.67 14.76
N HIS A 45 4.43 18.49 15.64
CA HIS A 45 4.21 19.35 16.81
C HIS A 45 4.89 18.84 18.09
N GLY A 46 5.72 17.79 18.01
CA GLY A 46 6.47 17.26 19.15
C GLY A 46 5.60 16.62 20.23
N GLU A 47 4.39 16.20 19.87
CA GLU A 47 3.46 15.51 20.76
C GLU A 47 3.92 14.06 21.01
N SER A 48 3.63 13.53 22.19
CA SER A 48 4.02 12.15 22.53
C SER A 48 3.24 11.14 21.68
N LEU A 49 3.94 10.18 21.09
CA LEU A 49 3.39 9.11 20.25
C LEU A 49 3.26 7.77 21.00
N THR A 50 3.48 7.73 22.31
CA THR A 50 3.41 6.49 23.11
C THR A 50 2.09 5.75 22.93
N GLU A 51 0.99 6.50 22.80
CA GLU A 51 -0.37 5.97 22.64
C GLU A 51 -0.85 6.02 21.18
N LEU A 52 0.05 6.06 20.19
CA LEU A 52 -0.29 6.19 18.76
C LEU A 52 -1.32 5.17 18.28
N TYR A 53 -1.28 3.95 18.82
CA TYR A 53 -2.19 2.85 18.46
C TYR A 53 -3.47 2.80 19.32
N ASP A 54 -3.61 3.66 20.34
CA ASP A 54 -4.82 3.76 21.14
C ASP A 54 -5.90 4.58 20.41
N PRO A 55 -7.09 4.02 20.16
CA PRO A 55 -8.14 4.71 19.40
C PRO A 55 -8.66 5.99 20.07
N LEU A 56 -8.73 6.05 21.41
CA LEU A 56 -9.25 7.19 22.14
C LEU A 56 -8.23 8.34 22.16
N TRP A 57 -6.95 8.02 22.32
CA TRP A 57 -5.87 8.96 22.14
C TRP A 57 -5.85 9.51 20.71
N PHE A 58 -5.97 8.62 19.70
CA PHE A 58 -5.91 9.04 18.30
C PHE A 58 -7.08 9.94 17.91
N GLU A 59 -8.29 9.65 18.39
CA GLU A 59 -9.46 10.52 18.18
C GLU A 59 -9.24 11.91 18.83
N ARG A 60 -8.67 11.98 20.04
CA ARG A 60 -8.31 13.25 20.68
C ARG A 60 -7.24 14.00 19.90
N ALA A 61 -6.21 13.31 19.40
CA ALA A 61 -5.17 13.91 18.56
C ALA A 61 -5.75 14.44 17.24
N LYS A 62 -6.71 13.73 16.64
CA LYS A 62 -7.45 14.14 15.44
C LYS A 62 -8.19 15.46 15.66
N HIS A 63 -8.88 15.62 16.80
CA HIS A 63 -9.54 16.86 17.17
C HIS A 63 -8.54 18.01 17.37
N ARG A 64 -7.39 17.77 18.04
CA ARG A 64 -6.32 18.78 18.19
C ARG A 64 -5.73 19.20 16.84
N ALA A 65 -5.61 18.28 15.90
CA ALA A 65 -5.14 18.52 14.53
C ALA A 65 -6.19 19.24 13.64
N GLY A 66 -7.36 19.60 14.18
CA GLY A 66 -8.40 20.37 13.47
C GLY A 66 -9.32 19.53 12.59
N ILE A 67 -9.43 18.21 12.84
CA ILE A 67 -10.34 17.33 12.11
C ILE A 67 -11.43 16.83 13.08
N GLU A 68 -12.70 17.15 12.81
CA GLU A 68 -13.82 16.66 13.62
C GLU A 68 -14.33 15.30 13.13
N LYS A 69 -14.44 15.14 11.81
CA LYS A 69 -14.95 13.94 11.14
C LYS A 69 -14.10 13.64 9.90
N PRO A 70 -14.07 12.38 9.44
CA PRO A 70 -14.68 11.18 10.03
C PRO A 70 -13.84 10.59 11.19
N ALA A 71 -14.21 9.42 11.69
CA ALA A 71 -13.38 8.64 12.61
C ALA A 71 -12.02 8.30 11.97
N ALA A 72 -10.97 8.29 12.77
CA ALA A 72 -9.60 8.02 12.33
C ALA A 72 -8.88 7.12 13.33
N LEU A 73 -7.91 6.35 12.85
CA LEU A 73 -7.19 5.35 13.65
C LEU A 73 -5.89 4.92 12.96
N PHE A 74 -4.86 4.68 13.77
CA PHE A 74 -3.55 4.22 13.29
C PHE A 74 -3.34 2.71 13.49
N ASN A 75 -4.40 1.90 13.47
CA ASN A 75 -4.36 0.54 14.05
C ASN A 75 -3.59 -0.55 13.27
N TYR A 76 -3.28 -0.37 11.98
CA TYR A 76 -2.53 -1.35 11.16
C TYR A 76 -1.32 -0.77 10.42
N PHE A 77 -1.05 0.52 10.63
CA PHE A 77 0.01 1.19 9.89
C PHE A 77 1.35 0.94 10.57
N PRO A 78 2.40 0.56 9.82
CA PRO A 78 3.76 0.72 10.28
C PRO A 78 4.01 2.15 10.78
N PRO A 79 4.79 2.35 11.86
CA PRO A 79 5.02 3.67 12.44
C PRO A 79 5.50 4.72 11.43
N MET A 80 6.30 4.33 10.44
CA MET A 80 6.79 5.24 9.40
C MET A 80 5.70 5.87 8.54
N ASN A 81 4.45 5.38 8.56
CA ASN A 81 3.32 6.08 7.93
C ASN A 81 3.08 7.45 8.56
N ALA A 82 3.44 7.65 9.83
CA ALA A 82 3.36 8.94 10.50
C ALA A 82 4.28 9.99 9.86
N LEU A 83 5.25 9.60 9.04
CA LEU A 83 6.14 10.57 8.37
C LEU A 83 5.74 10.86 6.92
N VAL A 84 4.77 10.13 6.35
CA VAL A 84 4.39 10.25 4.94
C VAL A 84 3.87 11.64 4.59
N MET A 85 3.05 12.22 5.47
CA MET A 85 2.49 13.57 5.30
C MET A 85 3.18 14.62 6.17
N TRP A 86 4.30 14.29 6.82
CA TRP A 86 5.01 15.21 7.71
C TRP A 86 5.38 16.55 7.03
N PRO A 87 5.83 16.60 5.76
CA PRO A 87 6.10 17.87 5.09
C PRO A 87 4.86 18.76 4.89
N LEU A 88 3.65 18.20 5.00
CA LEU A 88 2.38 18.89 4.77
C LEU A 88 1.63 19.18 6.07
N ALA A 89 2.19 18.76 7.21
CA ALA A 89 1.50 18.73 8.50
C ALA A 89 1.31 20.10 9.16
N ASP A 90 1.97 21.15 8.65
CA ASP A 90 1.75 22.54 9.08
C ASP A 90 0.57 23.21 8.34
N LEU A 91 0.10 22.61 7.24
CA LEU A 91 -1.05 23.13 6.51
C LEU A 91 -2.35 22.74 7.24
N PRO A 92 -3.42 23.57 7.17
CA PRO A 92 -4.73 23.14 7.61
C PRO A 92 -5.14 21.82 6.93
N PRO A 93 -5.93 20.94 7.57
CA PRO A 93 -6.20 19.58 7.08
C PRO A 93 -6.64 19.51 5.61
N LEU A 94 -7.55 20.40 5.19
CA LEU A 94 -8.01 20.43 3.80
C LEU A 94 -6.92 20.94 2.84
N GLY A 95 -6.06 21.85 3.29
CA GLY A 95 -4.89 22.31 2.53
C GLY A 95 -3.88 21.18 2.33
N ALA A 96 -3.55 20.44 3.39
CA ALA A 96 -2.70 19.26 3.32
C ALA A 96 -3.29 18.18 2.40
N LYS A 97 -4.61 17.95 2.47
CA LYS A 97 -5.33 17.03 1.58
C LYS A 97 -5.21 17.43 0.11
N ARG A 98 -5.39 18.72 -0.22
CA ARG A 98 -5.23 19.23 -1.59
C ARG A 98 -3.80 19.07 -2.10
N ALA A 99 -2.81 19.41 -1.27
CA ALA A 99 -1.41 19.20 -1.60
C ALA A 99 -1.10 17.71 -1.85
N TRP A 100 -1.63 16.82 -1.01
CA TRP A 100 -1.50 15.38 -1.18
C TRP A 100 -2.17 14.86 -2.46
N THR A 101 -3.32 15.42 -2.84
CA THR A 101 -4.00 15.12 -4.11
C THR A 101 -3.13 15.50 -5.32
N VAL A 102 -2.49 16.68 -5.29
CA VAL A 102 -1.55 17.10 -6.34
C VAL A 102 -0.35 16.15 -6.43
N LEU A 103 0.23 15.77 -5.28
CA LEU A 103 1.34 14.83 -5.22
C LEU A 103 0.95 13.46 -5.80
N ASN A 104 -0.24 12.95 -5.49
CA ASN A 104 -0.75 11.71 -6.08
C ASN A 104 -0.97 11.83 -7.59
N ALA A 105 -1.44 12.98 -8.08
CA ALA A 105 -1.60 13.20 -9.52
C ALA A 105 -0.23 13.20 -10.24
N ALA A 106 0.77 13.87 -9.66
CA ALA A 106 2.14 13.83 -10.16
C ALA A 106 2.74 12.42 -10.12
N ALA A 107 2.50 11.66 -9.04
CA ALA A 107 2.94 10.28 -8.91
C ALA A 107 2.26 9.38 -9.95
N LEU A 108 0.97 9.56 -10.23
CA LEU A 108 0.25 8.82 -11.27
C LEU A 108 0.84 9.09 -12.66
N ILE A 109 1.15 10.35 -12.99
CA ILE A 109 1.82 10.70 -14.24
C ILE A 109 3.18 9.98 -14.33
N ALA A 110 3.96 9.97 -13.24
CA ALA A 110 5.24 9.27 -13.20
C ALA A 110 5.09 7.75 -13.35
N VAL A 111 4.06 7.14 -12.74
CA VAL A 111 3.72 5.72 -12.93
C VAL A 111 3.42 5.43 -14.40
N ILE A 112 2.60 6.25 -15.06
CA ILE A 112 2.28 6.10 -16.49
C ILE A 112 3.56 6.20 -17.34
N VAL A 113 4.41 7.22 -17.11
CA VAL A 113 5.67 7.41 -17.85
C VAL A 113 6.62 6.23 -17.67
N LEU A 114 6.82 5.77 -16.43
CA LEU A 114 7.67 4.61 -16.15
C LEU A 114 7.10 3.34 -16.79
N THR A 115 5.79 3.15 -16.76
CA THR A 115 5.12 2.02 -17.39
C THR A 115 5.29 2.04 -18.90
N THR A 116 5.14 3.19 -19.55
CA THR A 116 5.42 3.39 -20.98
C THR A 116 6.86 3.02 -21.31
N LYS A 117 7.83 3.53 -20.55
CA LYS A 117 9.25 3.22 -20.76
C LYS A 117 9.59 1.76 -20.51
N ALA A 118 8.99 1.15 -19.49
CA ALA A 118 9.26 -0.22 -19.11
C ALA A 118 8.60 -1.22 -20.06
N SER A 119 7.42 -0.90 -20.63
CA SER A 119 6.66 -1.79 -21.51
C SER A 119 6.94 -1.59 -23.00
N GLY A 120 7.44 -0.42 -23.40
CA GLY A 120 7.54 -0.03 -24.81
C GLY A 120 6.18 0.30 -25.46
N LEU A 121 5.09 0.31 -24.69
CA LEU A 121 3.76 0.68 -25.20
C LEU A 121 3.70 2.17 -25.52
N HIS A 122 2.77 2.55 -26.41
CA HIS A 122 2.45 3.96 -26.63
C HIS A 122 1.85 4.58 -25.36
N TRP A 123 2.21 5.83 -25.04
CA TRP A 123 1.81 6.47 -23.77
C TRP A 123 0.29 6.53 -23.57
N LEU A 124 -0.49 6.73 -24.65
CA LEU A 124 -1.96 6.68 -24.61
C LEU A 124 -2.47 5.34 -24.08
N VAL A 125 -1.84 4.23 -24.47
CA VAL A 125 -2.21 2.89 -24.02
C VAL A 125 -1.87 2.72 -22.55
N SER A 126 -0.67 3.12 -22.13
CA SER A 126 -0.28 3.08 -20.70
C SER A 126 -1.20 3.94 -19.83
N ALA A 127 -1.58 5.12 -20.30
CA ALA A 127 -2.50 6.02 -19.60
C ALA A 127 -3.90 5.39 -19.49
N CYS A 128 -4.44 4.84 -20.58
CA CYS A 128 -5.72 4.14 -20.54
C CYS A 128 -5.68 2.94 -19.57
N ILE A 129 -4.63 2.12 -19.59
CA ILE A 129 -4.48 0.99 -18.66
C ILE A 129 -4.49 1.49 -17.20
N ALA A 130 -3.73 2.53 -16.87
CA ALA A 130 -3.71 3.08 -15.52
C ALA A 130 -5.08 3.62 -15.08
N LEU A 131 -5.81 4.29 -15.98
CA LEU A 131 -7.13 4.85 -15.69
C LEU A 131 -8.25 3.80 -15.67
N LEU A 132 -8.07 2.67 -16.35
CA LEU A 132 -8.99 1.53 -16.30
C LEU A 132 -9.07 0.87 -14.92
N ALA A 133 -8.12 1.16 -14.02
CA ALA A 133 -8.24 0.82 -12.60
C ALA A 133 -9.47 1.47 -11.93
N GLY A 134 -10.08 2.48 -12.55
CA GLY A 134 -11.41 2.97 -12.21
C GLY A 134 -11.51 3.40 -10.75
N ASP A 135 -12.39 2.74 -10.00
CA ASP A 135 -12.70 3.09 -8.61
C ASP A 135 -11.52 2.80 -7.68
N ALA A 136 -10.67 1.83 -8.01
CA ALA A 136 -9.47 1.56 -7.23
C ALA A 136 -8.52 2.76 -7.24
N LEU A 137 -8.30 3.34 -8.43
CA LEU A 137 -7.53 4.57 -8.57
C LEU A 137 -8.25 5.77 -7.98
N GLY A 138 -9.55 5.91 -8.26
CA GLY A 138 -10.36 7.02 -7.77
C GLY A 138 -10.37 7.11 -6.24
N ASN A 139 -10.57 5.98 -5.55
CA ASN A 139 -10.56 5.91 -4.10
C ASN A 139 -9.22 6.33 -3.50
N ASN A 140 -8.09 6.10 -4.17
CA ASN A 140 -6.80 6.58 -3.68
C ASN A 140 -6.77 8.12 -3.56
N PHE A 141 -7.35 8.84 -4.52
CA PHE A 141 -7.49 10.29 -4.45
C PHE A 141 -8.48 10.70 -3.36
N THR A 142 -9.71 10.19 -3.43
CA THR A 142 -10.80 10.55 -2.51
C THR A 142 -10.41 10.28 -1.06
N PHE A 143 -9.81 9.12 -0.79
CA PHE A 143 -9.43 8.70 0.57
C PHE A 143 -8.07 9.25 0.99
N GLY A 144 -7.23 9.70 0.05
CA GLY A 144 -5.93 10.31 0.35
C GLY A 144 -4.90 9.28 0.75
N GLN A 145 -4.95 8.13 0.09
CA GLN A 145 -4.11 6.98 0.38
C GLN A 145 -2.71 7.13 -0.21
N PHE A 146 -1.82 6.24 0.21
CA PHE A 146 -0.42 6.19 -0.22
C PHE A 146 -0.19 5.27 -1.43
N TYR A 147 -1.20 4.53 -1.93
CA TYR A 147 -0.91 3.43 -2.87
C TYR A 147 -0.43 3.88 -4.25
N ILE A 148 -0.80 5.08 -4.73
CA ILE A 148 -0.25 5.59 -6.00
C ILE A 148 1.26 5.86 -5.88
N VAL A 149 1.67 6.49 -4.77
CA VAL A 149 3.09 6.70 -4.46
C VAL A 149 3.79 5.35 -4.23
N LEU A 150 3.14 4.41 -3.56
CA LEU A 150 3.68 3.05 -3.38
C LEU A 150 3.90 2.35 -4.73
N THR A 151 2.95 2.41 -5.67
CA THR A 151 3.12 1.88 -7.04
C THR A 151 4.33 2.50 -7.71
N LEU A 152 4.51 3.84 -7.60
CA LEU A 152 5.68 4.53 -8.15
C LEU A 152 6.99 4.00 -7.56
N LEU A 153 7.06 3.82 -6.23
CA LEU A 153 8.24 3.29 -5.54
C LEU A 153 8.54 1.85 -5.96
N MET A 154 7.52 1.00 -6.07
CA MET A 154 7.67 -0.41 -6.46
C MET A 154 8.08 -0.55 -7.94
N LEU A 155 7.50 0.26 -8.85
CA LEU A 155 7.93 0.30 -10.25
C LEU A 155 9.37 0.81 -10.40
N SER A 156 9.74 1.83 -9.64
CA SER A 156 11.12 2.35 -9.61
C SER A 156 12.11 1.29 -9.13
N THR A 157 11.73 0.52 -8.11
CA THR A 157 12.50 -0.61 -7.56
C THR A 157 12.86 -1.62 -8.64
N VAL A 158 11.95 -1.97 -9.54
CA VAL A 158 12.19 -3.01 -10.54
C VAL A 158 12.82 -2.48 -11.84
N TRP A 159 12.63 -1.20 -12.15
CA TRP A 159 13.07 -0.60 -13.42
C TRP A 159 14.46 0.04 -13.36
N MET A 160 14.82 0.65 -12.22
CA MET A 160 16.08 1.37 -12.05
C MET A 160 17.34 0.56 -11.70
N PRO A 161 17.32 -0.70 -11.20
CA PRO A 161 18.52 -1.35 -10.64
C PRO A 161 19.73 -1.42 -11.56
N ALA A 162 19.49 -1.59 -12.87
CA ALA A 162 20.54 -1.70 -13.87
C ALA A 162 21.35 -0.40 -14.04
N ARG A 163 20.74 0.76 -13.78
CA ARG A 163 21.36 2.08 -13.99
C ARG A 163 21.58 2.85 -12.69
N PHE A 164 20.66 2.73 -11.75
CA PHE A 164 20.64 3.46 -10.47
C PHE A 164 20.29 2.51 -9.32
N PRO A 165 21.19 1.57 -8.95
CA PRO A 165 20.93 0.59 -7.90
C PRO A 165 20.66 1.21 -6.53
N SER A 166 21.26 2.37 -6.23
CA SER A 166 21.01 3.08 -4.98
C SER A 166 19.58 3.62 -4.89
N LEU A 167 19.10 4.29 -5.94
CA LEU A 167 17.73 4.81 -6.00
C LEU A 167 16.70 3.67 -5.99
N ALA A 168 16.97 2.57 -6.69
CA ALA A 168 16.10 1.39 -6.66
C ALA A 168 15.99 0.82 -5.23
N GLY A 169 17.12 0.69 -4.52
CA GLY A 169 17.13 0.21 -3.16
C GLY A 169 16.48 1.16 -2.15
N MET A 170 16.70 2.48 -2.29
CA MET A 170 16.03 3.48 -1.47
C MET A 170 14.52 3.51 -1.68
N ALA A 171 14.06 3.37 -2.93
CA ALA A 171 12.63 3.29 -3.25
C ALA A 171 11.98 2.05 -2.62
N LEU A 172 12.66 0.90 -2.69
CA LEU A 172 12.23 -0.33 -2.03
C LEU A 172 12.13 -0.15 -0.52
N ALA A 173 13.18 0.40 0.11
CA ALA A 173 13.20 0.64 1.55
C ALA A 173 12.08 1.58 1.99
N ALA A 174 11.89 2.71 1.29
CA ALA A 174 10.80 3.66 1.58
C ALA A 174 9.42 3.00 1.48
N GLY A 175 9.20 2.19 0.45
CA GLY A 175 7.99 1.39 0.33
C GLY A 175 7.84 0.37 1.46
N ALA A 176 8.89 -0.36 1.79
CA ALA A 176 8.88 -1.44 2.78
C ALA A 176 8.65 -0.97 4.22
N VAL A 177 9.21 0.18 4.61
CA VAL A 177 8.99 0.73 5.95
C VAL A 177 7.59 1.32 6.14
N THR A 178 6.94 1.77 5.05
CA THR A 178 5.58 2.31 5.08
C THR A 178 4.51 1.24 4.89
N LYS A 179 4.78 0.21 4.09
CA LYS A 179 3.93 -0.97 3.90
C LYS A 179 4.81 -2.19 3.78
N ILE A 180 4.43 -3.32 4.37
CA ILE A 180 5.30 -4.50 4.37
C ILE A 180 5.45 -5.12 2.97
N PHE A 181 4.47 -4.95 2.09
CA PHE A 181 4.38 -5.64 0.79
C PHE A 181 5.61 -5.52 -0.11
N PRO A 182 6.27 -4.35 -0.27
CA PRO A 182 7.44 -4.25 -1.12
C PRO A 182 8.60 -5.14 -0.68
N VAL A 183 8.68 -5.60 0.58
CA VAL A 183 9.77 -6.46 1.07
C VAL A 183 9.99 -7.71 0.20
N PHE A 184 8.94 -8.24 -0.43
CA PHE A 184 9.03 -9.38 -1.35
C PHE A 184 9.89 -9.09 -2.60
N LEU A 185 10.08 -7.83 -2.98
CA LEU A 185 10.96 -7.44 -4.08
C LEU A 185 12.45 -7.62 -3.73
N LEU A 186 12.82 -7.76 -2.45
CA LEU A 186 14.20 -8.16 -2.08
C LEU A 186 14.55 -9.53 -2.66
N VAL A 187 13.58 -10.45 -2.71
CA VAL A 187 13.75 -11.78 -3.31
C VAL A 187 14.04 -11.64 -4.81
N VAL A 188 13.38 -10.70 -5.49
CA VAL A 188 13.62 -10.41 -6.91
C VAL A 188 15.05 -9.92 -7.12
N PHE A 189 15.56 -9.01 -6.28
CA PHE A 189 16.97 -8.57 -6.33
C PHE A 189 17.95 -9.72 -6.09
N ALA A 190 17.67 -10.58 -5.12
CA ALA A 190 18.52 -11.74 -4.84
C ALA A 190 18.57 -12.71 -6.03
N ILE A 191 17.42 -13.04 -6.62
CA ILE A 191 17.33 -13.92 -7.81
C ILE A 191 18.07 -13.31 -9.00
N ARG A 192 17.90 -12.00 -9.22
CA ARG A 192 18.55 -11.27 -10.32
C ARG A 192 20.02 -10.96 -10.06
N ARG A 193 20.54 -11.29 -8.88
CA ARG A 193 21.91 -10.98 -8.42
C ARG A 193 22.21 -9.47 -8.41
N GLU A 194 21.19 -8.66 -8.15
CA GLU A 194 21.29 -7.20 -8.07
C GLU A 194 21.77 -6.77 -6.67
N TYR A 195 22.92 -7.31 -6.23
CA TYR A 195 23.41 -7.17 -4.85
C TYR A 195 23.65 -5.72 -4.42
N ARG A 196 24.02 -4.83 -5.35
CA ARG A 196 24.15 -3.40 -5.05
C ARG A 196 22.82 -2.81 -4.60
N ALA A 197 21.74 -3.10 -5.32
CA ALA A 197 20.40 -2.62 -4.95
C ALA A 197 19.94 -3.25 -3.63
N LEU A 198 20.26 -4.52 -3.38
CA LEU A 198 19.99 -5.19 -2.10
C LEU A 198 20.67 -4.48 -0.91
N ILE A 199 21.97 -4.17 -1.03
CA ILE A 199 22.74 -3.46 0.02
C ILE A 199 22.14 -2.08 0.28
N TRP A 200 21.85 -1.31 -0.77
CA TRP A 200 21.23 0.00 -0.63
C TRP A 200 19.82 -0.09 -0.02
N SER A 201 19.07 -1.15 -0.31
CA SER A 201 17.77 -1.40 0.33
C SER A 201 17.93 -1.64 1.82
N ALA A 202 18.88 -2.49 2.22
CA ALA A 202 19.15 -2.78 3.63
C ALA A 202 19.63 -1.53 4.38
N ALA A 203 20.57 -0.79 3.80
CA ALA A 203 21.11 0.45 4.38
C ALA A 203 20.03 1.53 4.53
N ALA A 204 19.21 1.75 3.49
CA ALA A 204 18.12 2.72 3.54
C ALA A 204 17.00 2.28 4.51
N PHE A 205 16.67 0.99 4.57
CA PHE A 205 15.69 0.46 5.51
C PHE A 205 16.13 0.69 6.97
N ALA A 206 17.40 0.37 7.28
CA ALA A 206 17.99 0.62 8.58
C ALA A 206 17.99 2.13 8.90
N GLY A 207 18.45 2.97 7.97
CA GLY A 207 18.49 4.42 8.13
C GLY A 207 17.10 5.03 8.37
N LEU A 208 16.09 4.65 7.58
CA LEU A 208 14.72 5.12 7.75
C LEU A 208 14.10 4.65 9.07
N THR A 209 14.39 3.42 9.49
CA THR A 209 13.94 2.91 10.80
C THR A 209 14.58 3.69 11.95
N ILE A 210 15.89 3.97 11.86
CA ILE A 210 16.61 4.78 12.84
C ILE A 210 16.01 6.19 12.91
N VAL A 211 15.79 6.84 11.77
CA VAL A 211 15.11 8.14 11.71
C VAL A 211 13.75 8.05 12.39
N GLY A 212 12.96 7.03 12.09
CA GLY A 212 11.67 6.79 12.72
C GLY A 212 11.76 6.68 14.25
N ILE A 213 12.73 5.94 14.78
CA ILE A 213 12.96 5.80 16.24
C ILE A 213 13.35 7.14 16.85
N PHE A 214 14.24 7.90 16.21
CA PHE A 214 14.66 9.21 16.73
C PHE A 214 13.52 10.24 16.71
N THR A 215 12.67 10.22 15.68
CA THR A 215 11.57 11.20 15.56
C THR A 215 10.34 10.85 16.38
N MET A 216 10.04 9.56 16.58
CA MET A 216 8.79 9.10 17.19
C MET A 216 8.98 8.45 18.57
N GLY A 217 10.22 8.23 18.98
CA GLY A 217 10.56 7.39 20.13
C GLY A 217 10.43 5.89 19.81
N TRP A 218 10.81 5.06 20.78
CA TRP A 218 10.76 3.59 20.65
C TRP A 218 9.34 3.01 20.80
N ALA A 219 8.49 3.64 21.60
CA ALA A 219 7.18 3.08 21.99
C ALA A 219 6.29 2.67 20.79
N PRO A 220 6.08 3.51 19.75
CA PRO A 220 5.29 3.10 18.58
C PRO A 220 5.85 1.87 17.86
N HIS A 221 7.17 1.76 17.75
CA HIS A 221 7.83 0.63 17.09
C HIS A 221 7.69 -0.65 17.89
N SER A 222 7.82 -0.56 19.22
CA SER A 222 7.59 -1.70 20.12
C SER A 222 6.17 -2.22 19.99
N VAL A 223 5.16 -1.36 20.16
CA VAL A 223 3.73 -1.74 20.05
C VAL A 223 3.43 -2.32 18.67
N TYR A 224 3.98 -1.73 17.61
CA TYR A 224 3.81 -2.26 16.27
C TYR A 224 4.33 -3.70 16.15
N LEU A 225 5.54 -3.98 16.67
CA LEU A 225 6.17 -5.29 16.56
C LEU A 225 5.49 -6.35 17.45
N THR A 226 5.12 -5.99 18.67
CA THR A 226 4.59 -6.94 19.67
C THR A 226 3.09 -7.19 19.52
N GLU A 227 2.32 -6.19 19.07
CA GLU A 227 0.85 -6.25 19.10
C GLU A 227 0.22 -6.16 17.70
N VAL A 228 0.70 -5.24 16.86
CA VAL A 228 0.03 -4.91 15.59
C VAL A 228 0.44 -5.87 14.47
N LEU A 229 1.73 -6.13 14.30
CA LEU A 229 2.28 -6.88 13.18
C LEU A 229 1.72 -8.31 13.12
N GLY A 230 1.76 -9.02 14.25
CA GLY A 230 1.24 -10.39 14.33
C GLY A 230 -0.24 -10.46 13.96
N ARG A 231 -1.06 -9.53 14.48
CA ARG A 231 -2.48 -9.44 14.15
C ARG A 231 -2.72 -9.04 12.70
N THR A 232 -1.89 -8.15 12.14
CA THR A 232 -1.93 -7.77 10.71
C THR A 232 -1.76 -8.99 9.85
N LEU A 233 -0.70 -9.77 10.07
CA LEU A 233 -0.38 -10.96 9.29
C LEU A 233 -1.46 -12.04 9.41
N ARG A 234 -2.12 -12.14 10.57
CA ARG A 234 -3.28 -13.02 10.80
C ARG A 234 -4.62 -12.42 10.37
N GLY A 235 -4.64 -11.22 9.81
CA GLY A 235 -5.87 -10.57 9.34
C GLY A 235 -6.90 -10.38 10.45
N GLU A 236 -6.44 -10.06 11.66
CA GLU A 236 -7.26 -9.95 12.90
C GLU A 236 -7.41 -8.51 13.38
N ILE A 237 -7.08 -7.54 12.53
CA ILE A 237 -7.18 -6.11 12.86
C ILE A 237 -8.60 -5.59 12.67
N GLN A 238 -9.29 -6.13 11.67
CA GLN A 238 -10.69 -5.83 11.37
C GLN A 238 -11.46 -7.15 11.31
N ASP A 239 -12.78 -7.08 11.11
CA ASP A 239 -13.65 -8.26 10.99
C ASP A 239 -13.04 -9.30 10.03
N PRO A 240 -12.50 -10.42 10.53
CA PRO A 240 -11.76 -11.36 9.71
C PRO A 240 -12.65 -12.24 8.80
N TYR A 241 -13.98 -12.13 8.93
CA TYR A 241 -14.98 -12.91 8.21
C TYR A 241 -15.71 -12.11 7.13
N ASN A 242 -15.39 -10.82 7.01
CA ASN A 242 -16.03 -9.92 6.08
C ASN A 242 -15.79 -10.33 4.61
N VAL A 243 -16.87 -10.50 3.85
CA VAL A 243 -16.83 -10.87 2.42
C VAL A 243 -16.16 -9.81 1.54
N HIS A 244 -16.18 -8.54 1.98
CA HIS A 244 -15.58 -7.45 1.23
C HIS A 244 -14.05 -7.54 1.15
N TRP A 245 -13.41 -8.34 2.01
CA TRP A 245 -11.96 -8.52 1.93
C TRP A 245 -11.50 -9.28 0.68
N ASN A 246 -12.37 -10.13 0.10
CA ASN A 246 -12.07 -10.89 -1.11
C ASN A 246 -10.67 -11.54 -1.13
N THR A 247 -10.22 -12.05 0.03
CA THR A 247 -8.91 -12.72 0.18
C THR A 247 -9.09 -14.23 0.36
N LEU A 248 -8.08 -15.01 -0.05
CA LEU A 248 -8.07 -16.45 0.20
C LEU A 248 -8.10 -16.75 1.71
N GLN A 249 -7.48 -15.90 2.52
CA GLN A 249 -7.49 -16.06 3.97
C GLN A 249 -8.89 -15.86 4.57
N ALA A 250 -9.62 -14.81 4.18
CA ALA A 250 -10.98 -14.58 4.63
C ALA A 250 -11.92 -15.71 4.16
N LEU A 251 -11.74 -16.19 2.93
CA LEU A 251 -12.50 -17.32 2.38
C LEU A 251 -12.31 -18.60 3.21
N VAL A 252 -11.06 -19.03 3.43
CA VAL A 252 -10.77 -20.26 4.17
C VAL A 252 -11.17 -20.12 5.65
N ARG A 253 -10.97 -18.94 6.26
CA ARG A 253 -11.39 -18.69 7.64
C ARG A 253 -12.91 -18.80 7.78
N ARG A 254 -13.67 -18.18 6.87
CA ARG A 254 -15.14 -18.24 6.86
C ARG A 254 -15.66 -19.65 6.60
N ALA A 255 -14.99 -20.41 5.72
CA ALA A 255 -15.39 -21.78 5.42
C ALA A 255 -15.22 -22.72 6.62
N PHE A 256 -14.17 -22.53 7.44
CA PHE A 256 -13.72 -23.55 8.40
C PHE A 256 -13.71 -23.16 9.88
N VAL A 257 -13.86 -21.88 10.24
CA VAL A 257 -13.74 -21.41 11.63
C VAL A 257 -15.06 -20.79 12.09
N ARG A 258 -15.75 -21.43 13.03
CA ARG A 258 -16.93 -20.85 13.67
C ARG A 258 -16.55 -19.68 14.57
N GLU A 259 -17.35 -18.63 14.54
CA GLU A 259 -17.33 -17.53 15.51
C GLU A 259 -18.78 -17.10 15.76
N GLU A 260 -19.18 -16.93 17.02
CA GLU A 260 -20.60 -16.86 17.39
C GLU A 260 -21.34 -15.67 16.77
N ILE A 261 -20.66 -14.57 16.50
CA ILE A 261 -21.25 -13.31 16.06
C ILE A 261 -21.03 -13.10 14.56
N LEU A 262 -19.78 -13.24 14.11
CA LEU A 262 -19.30 -12.89 12.78
C LEU A 262 -19.39 -14.06 11.79
N ASN A 263 -19.35 -15.30 12.26
CA ASN A 263 -19.42 -16.50 11.40
C ASN A 263 -20.09 -17.70 12.09
N PRO A 264 -21.38 -17.60 12.46
CA PRO A 264 -22.05 -18.61 13.29
C PRO A 264 -22.25 -19.95 12.58
N THR A 265 -22.28 -19.94 11.25
CA THR A 265 -22.58 -21.09 10.39
C THR A 265 -21.51 -21.26 9.30
N PRO A 266 -20.29 -21.70 9.64
CA PRO A 266 -19.29 -22.05 8.64
C PRO A 266 -19.76 -23.24 7.79
N MET A 267 -19.12 -23.47 6.64
CA MET A 267 -19.42 -24.62 5.79
C MET A 267 -19.11 -25.95 6.51
N LEU A 268 -18.02 -25.96 7.26
CA LEU A 268 -17.60 -27.08 8.11
C LEU A 268 -16.87 -26.49 9.32
N ASP A 269 -17.29 -26.80 10.53
CA ASP A 269 -16.56 -26.35 11.72
C ASP A 269 -15.31 -27.22 11.94
N ALA A 270 -14.21 -26.84 11.30
CA ALA A 270 -12.93 -27.53 11.33
C ALA A 270 -11.76 -26.54 11.41
N PRO A 271 -11.54 -25.88 12.56
CA PRO A 271 -10.50 -24.85 12.70
C PRO A 271 -9.09 -25.34 12.37
N TRP A 272 -8.82 -26.64 12.54
CA TRP A 272 -7.55 -27.27 12.15
C TRP A 272 -7.31 -27.22 10.64
N LEU A 273 -8.35 -27.32 9.80
CA LEU A 273 -8.20 -27.15 8.34
C LEU A 273 -7.74 -25.74 8.02
N PHE A 274 -8.35 -24.72 8.64
CA PHE A 274 -7.88 -23.34 8.48
C PHE A 274 -6.41 -23.17 8.92
N PHE A 275 -6.04 -23.76 10.06
CA PHE A 275 -4.68 -23.68 10.60
C PHE A 275 -3.63 -24.22 9.62
N PHE A 276 -3.89 -25.34 8.95
CA PHE A 276 -2.95 -25.94 7.98
C PHE A 276 -3.08 -25.37 6.55
N LEU A 277 -4.30 -25.15 6.06
CA LEU A 277 -4.54 -24.68 4.69
C LEU A 277 -4.02 -23.25 4.47
N ARG A 278 -4.19 -22.36 5.46
CA ARG A 278 -3.73 -20.97 5.33
C ARG A 278 -2.24 -20.87 5.01
N PRO A 279 -1.30 -21.42 5.81
CA PRO A 279 0.12 -21.38 5.48
C PRO A 279 0.44 -22.20 4.24
N LEU A 280 -0.21 -23.35 4.01
CA LEU A 280 0.02 -24.17 2.82
C LEU A 280 -0.26 -23.40 1.53
N ILE A 281 -1.40 -22.71 1.45
CA ILE A 281 -1.79 -21.89 0.29
C ILE A 281 -0.79 -20.74 0.11
N GLY A 282 -0.51 -19.99 1.18
CA GLY A 282 0.41 -18.85 1.13
C GLY A 282 1.82 -19.24 0.68
N LEU A 283 2.37 -20.33 1.23
CA LEU A 283 3.67 -20.87 0.86
C LEU A 283 3.67 -21.42 -0.56
N SER A 284 2.61 -22.12 -0.99
CA SER A 284 2.51 -22.67 -2.34
C SER A 284 2.50 -21.57 -3.40
N ILE A 285 1.71 -20.51 -3.21
CA ILE A 285 1.64 -19.36 -4.12
C ILE A 285 2.97 -18.62 -4.16
N THR A 286 3.58 -18.39 -3.00
CA THR A 286 4.88 -17.73 -2.90
C THR A 286 5.98 -18.55 -3.58
N ALA A 287 6.06 -19.85 -3.28
CA ALA A 287 7.05 -20.75 -3.85
C ALA A 287 6.89 -20.89 -5.37
N ALA A 288 5.66 -21.04 -5.87
CA ALA A 288 5.38 -21.11 -7.30
C ALA A 288 5.79 -19.82 -8.02
N THR A 289 5.49 -18.66 -7.45
CA THR A 289 5.86 -17.35 -8.01
C THR A 289 7.37 -17.17 -8.03
N VAL A 290 8.04 -17.44 -6.91
CA VAL A 290 9.51 -17.35 -6.78
C VAL A 290 10.19 -18.30 -7.76
N TYR A 291 9.71 -19.55 -7.85
CA TYR A 291 10.22 -20.54 -8.79
C TYR A 291 10.03 -20.10 -10.25
N ALA A 292 8.86 -19.55 -10.61
CA ALA A 292 8.60 -19.04 -11.94
C ALA A 292 9.53 -17.87 -12.30
N ILE A 293 9.74 -16.92 -11.38
CA ILE A 293 10.68 -15.79 -11.58
C ILE A 293 12.12 -16.31 -11.73
N PHE A 294 12.52 -17.29 -10.92
CA PHE A 294 13.85 -17.89 -10.96
C PHE A 294 14.11 -18.66 -12.27
N ARG A 295 13.12 -19.43 -12.76
CA ARG A 295 13.23 -20.21 -14.01
C ARG A 295 13.07 -19.37 -15.26
N GLY A 296 12.37 -18.24 -15.17
CA GLY A 296 12.30 -17.26 -16.24
C GLY A 296 13.71 -16.79 -16.58
N ARG A 297 14.19 -17.10 -17.80
CA ARG A 297 15.47 -16.53 -18.27
C ARG A 297 15.27 -15.03 -18.46
N ARG A 298 15.78 -14.21 -17.53
CA ARG A 298 15.64 -12.74 -17.49
C ARG A 298 14.23 -12.27 -17.89
N PRO A 299 13.19 -12.59 -17.08
CA PRO A 299 11.84 -12.17 -17.39
C PRO A 299 11.81 -10.65 -17.54
N HIS A 300 11.04 -10.19 -18.52
CA HIS A 300 10.77 -8.77 -18.72
C HIS A 300 10.42 -8.11 -17.38
N VAL A 301 10.95 -6.92 -17.10
CA VAL A 301 10.88 -6.29 -15.78
C VAL A 301 9.45 -6.26 -15.23
N LEU A 302 8.49 -5.90 -16.09
CA LEU A 302 7.07 -5.84 -15.75
C LEU A 302 6.43 -7.20 -15.47
N LEU A 303 6.95 -8.29 -16.02
CA LEU A 303 6.43 -9.63 -15.75
C LEU A 303 6.80 -10.07 -14.32
N ALA A 304 8.05 -9.84 -13.92
CA ALA A 304 8.46 -10.14 -12.54
C ALA A 304 7.73 -9.24 -11.54
N TYR A 305 7.57 -7.95 -11.85
CA TYR A 305 6.74 -7.04 -11.08
C TYR A 305 5.31 -7.58 -10.95
N GLY A 306 4.60 -7.76 -12.08
CA GLY A 306 3.21 -8.23 -12.08
C GLY A 306 3.02 -9.55 -11.34
N ALA A 307 3.94 -10.50 -11.52
CA ALA A 307 3.92 -11.77 -10.78
C ALA A 307 4.09 -11.57 -9.26
N THR A 308 5.02 -10.71 -8.83
CA THR A 308 5.20 -10.40 -7.41
C THR A 308 3.99 -9.67 -6.82
N ILE A 309 3.41 -8.69 -7.53
CA ILE A 309 2.24 -7.98 -7.02
C ILE A 309 1.01 -8.90 -7.00
N ALA A 310 0.80 -9.73 -8.01
CA ALA A 310 -0.26 -10.75 -8.01
C ALA A 310 -0.09 -11.76 -6.85
N MET A 311 1.13 -12.22 -6.59
CA MET A 311 1.44 -13.06 -5.43
C MET A 311 1.09 -12.36 -4.12
N ILE A 312 1.56 -11.13 -3.91
CA ILE A 312 1.21 -10.30 -2.75
C ILE A 312 -0.32 -10.20 -2.61
N SER A 313 -1.01 -10.05 -3.75
CA SER A 313 -2.46 -9.98 -3.78
C SER A 313 -3.11 -11.21 -3.15
N LEU A 314 -2.65 -12.39 -3.57
CA LEU A 314 -3.27 -13.65 -3.17
C LEU A 314 -2.92 -14.05 -1.73
N VAL A 315 -1.74 -13.66 -1.23
CA VAL A 315 -1.27 -14.07 0.11
C VAL A 315 -1.58 -13.06 1.20
N THR A 316 -1.95 -11.82 0.86
CA THR A 316 -2.25 -10.81 1.88
C THR A 316 -3.54 -11.16 2.64
N PRO A 317 -3.56 -10.98 3.97
CA PRO A 317 -4.71 -11.34 4.81
C PRO A 317 -5.93 -10.46 4.59
N SER A 318 -5.73 -9.21 4.16
CA SER A 318 -6.79 -8.23 3.95
C SER A 318 -6.57 -7.45 2.65
N GLN A 319 -7.65 -7.29 1.88
CA GLN A 319 -7.66 -6.44 0.71
C GLN A 319 -8.93 -5.62 0.60
N ALA A 320 -8.81 -4.35 0.27
CA ALA A 320 -9.92 -3.54 -0.20
C ALA A 320 -9.74 -3.23 -1.69
N SER A 321 -10.82 -2.79 -2.33
CA SER A 321 -10.87 -2.48 -3.77
C SER A 321 -9.77 -1.50 -4.21
N TYR A 322 -9.41 -0.53 -3.37
CA TYR A 322 -8.36 0.45 -3.69
C TYR A 322 -6.94 -0.13 -3.79
N HIS A 323 -6.68 -1.33 -3.24
CA HIS A 323 -5.41 -2.01 -3.46
C HIS A 323 -5.25 -2.48 -4.90
N GLN A 324 -6.34 -2.59 -5.67
CA GLN A 324 -6.30 -3.11 -7.02
C GLN A 324 -5.50 -2.24 -7.99
N PHE A 325 -5.23 -0.97 -7.66
CA PHE A 325 -4.31 -0.14 -8.44
C PHE A 325 -2.85 -0.62 -8.40
N LEU A 326 -2.46 -1.40 -7.39
CA LEU A 326 -1.12 -1.97 -7.31
C LEU A 326 -0.92 -3.10 -8.35
N PHE A 327 -1.99 -3.82 -8.68
CA PHE A 327 -2.03 -5.06 -9.50
C PHE A 327 -2.20 -4.73 -10.99
#